data_AF-A0A4P7C3P4-F1
#
_entry.id   AF-A0A4P7C3P4-F1
#
_cell.length_a   1.000
_cell.length_b   1.000
_cell.length_c   1.000
_cell.angle_alpha   90.00
_cell.angle_beta   90.00
_cell.angle_gamma   90.00
#
_symmetry.space_group_name_H-M   'P 1'
#
loop_
_entity.id
_entity.type
_entity.pdbx_description
1 polymer ?
#
loop_
_entity_poly.entity_id
_entity_poly.type
_entity_poly.pdbx_seq_one_letter_code
_entity_poly.pdbx_strand_id
1 'polypeptide(L)'
;MIKVEGAKSGWINAWAYQSSRPIEGRRPSRRYRDLLIAGAQEFNLPQEYIAYLKQVPYSNLPFISRLLPPLIEVIERTKRRSTP
;
A
#
# COMPACT_ATOMS: atom_id res chain seq x y z
N MET A 1 -17.46 1.76 5.99
CA MET A 1 -16.86 2.04 7.32
C MET A 1 -16.45 0.72 7.93
N ILE A 2 -15.35 0.72 8.68
CA ILE A 2 -14.86 -0.43 9.43
C ILE A 2 -14.86 -0.10 10.92
N LYS A 3 -15.12 -1.10 11.77
CA LYS A 3 -15.05 -0.96 13.22
C LYS A 3 -13.66 -1.40 13.68
N VAL A 4 -12.95 -0.54 14.40
CA VAL A 4 -11.58 -0.79 14.88
C VAL A 4 -11.46 -0.45 16.36
N GLU A 5 -10.55 -1.12 17.06
CA GLU A 5 -10.26 -0.85 18.46
C GLU A 5 -9.02 0.03 18.55
N GLY A 6 -9.18 1.26 19.04
CA GLY A 6 -8.08 2.17 19.32
C GLY A 6 -7.53 1.91 20.72
N ALA A 7 -6.20 1.90 20.86
CA ALA A 7 -5.52 1.58 22.13
C ALA A 7 -5.95 2.46 23.32
N LYS A 8 -6.38 3.71 23.07
CA LYS A 8 -6.89 4.63 24.10
C LYS A 8 -8.38 4.93 23.98
N SER A 9 -8.92 4.82 22.77
CA SER A 9 -10.27 5.25 22.42
C SER A 9 -11.33 4.16 22.58
N GLY A 10 -10.90 2.89 22.73
CA GLY A 10 -11.78 1.74 22.59
C GLY A 10 -12.30 1.61 21.15
N TRP A 11 -13.50 1.06 21.01
CA TRP A 11 -14.10 0.81 19.70
C TRP A 11 -14.57 2.07 18.98
N ILE A 12 -14.09 2.29 17.76
CA ILE A 12 -14.46 3.43 16.90
C ILE A 12 -14.85 2.95 15.50
N ASN A 13 -15.72 3.73 14.83
CA ASN A 13 -16.03 3.55 13.41
C ASN A 13 -15.13 4.47 12.59
N ALA A 14 -14.42 3.89 11.62
CA ALA A 14 -13.50 4.61 10.75
C ALA A 14 -13.84 4.41 9.27
N TRP A 15 -13.55 5.44 8.48
CA TRP A 15 -13.47 5.30 7.02
C TRP A 15 -12.10 4.75 6.65
N ALA A 16 -12.09 3.70 5.84
CA ALA A 16 -10.88 3.10 5.30
C ALA A 16 -11.06 2.85 3.81
N TYR A 17 -9.95 2.86 3.08
CA TYR A 17 -9.93 2.66 1.64
C TYR A 17 -9.22 1.35 1.31
N GLN A 18 -9.78 0.62 0.35
CA GLN A 18 -9.19 -0.59 -0.21
C GLN A 18 -9.33 -0.54 -1.73
N SER A 19 -8.30 -1.00 -2.45
CA SER A 19 -8.40 -1.15 -3.90
C SER A 19 -9.44 -2.23 -4.25
N SER A 20 -10.37 -1.92 -5.15
CA SER A 20 -11.32 -2.88 -5.70
C SER A 20 -10.68 -3.87 -6.69
N ARG A 21 -9.43 -3.62 -7.09
CA ARG A 21 -8.67 -4.42 -8.07
C ARG A 21 -7.24 -4.64 -7.59
N PRO A 22 -7.01 -5.50 -6.58
CA PRO A 22 -5.65 -5.85 -6.19
C PRO A 22 -4.94 -6.60 -7.34
N ILE A 23 -3.65 -6.31 -7.53
CA ILE A 23 -2.81 -7.08 -8.45
C ILE A 23 -1.95 -8.00 -7.58
N GLU A 24 -2.22 -9.29 -7.63
CA GLU A 24 -1.46 -10.28 -6.87
C GLU A 24 0.03 -10.27 -7.24
N GLY A 25 0.87 -10.59 -6.25
CA GLY A 25 2.32 -10.66 -6.42
C GLY A 25 3.03 -9.31 -6.56
N ARG A 26 2.31 -8.18 -6.70
CA ARG A 26 2.95 -6.86 -6.71
C ARG A 26 3.43 -6.47 -5.31
N ARG A 27 4.71 -6.09 -5.25
CA ARG A 27 5.38 -5.62 -4.03
C ARG A 27 5.41 -4.09 -4.00
N PRO A 28 5.31 -3.46 -2.81
CA PRO A 28 5.53 -2.03 -2.69
C PRO A 28 6.93 -1.65 -3.15
N SER A 29 7.14 -0.40 -3.58
CA SER A 29 8.48 0.12 -3.76
C SER A 29 9.19 0.25 -2.41
N ARG A 30 10.53 0.21 -2.39
CA ARG A 30 11.32 0.46 -1.17
C ARG A 30 10.88 1.74 -0.46
N ARG A 31 10.78 2.84 -1.21
CA ARG A 31 10.39 4.15 -0.68
C ARG A 31 9.00 4.13 -0.05
N TYR A 32 8.02 3.48 -0.67
CA TYR A 32 6.67 3.42 -0.13
C TYR A 32 6.62 2.59 1.17
N ARG A 33 7.31 1.45 1.21
CA ARG A 33 7.42 0.63 2.42
C ARG A 33 8.10 1.41 3.56
N ASP A 34 9.20 2.09 3.26
CA ASP A 34 9.95 2.84 4.26
C ASP A 34 9.12 4.01 4.84
N LEU A 35 8.25 4.65 4.02
CA LEU A 35 7.27 5.63 4.51
C LEU A 35 6.23 5.03 5.47
N LEU A 36 5.72 3.82 5.19
CA LEU A 36 4.79 3.14 6.09
C LEU A 36 5.45 2.81 7.44
N ILE A 37 6.71 2.36 7.41
CA ILE A 37 7.48 2.08 8.63
C ILE A 37 7.71 3.37 9.43
N ALA A 38 8.12 4.44 8.76
CA ALA A 38 8.38 5.73 9.42
C ALA A 38 7.12 6.28 10.12
N GLY A 39 5.97 6.30 9.42
CA GLY A 39 4.71 6.71 10.04
C GLY A 39 4.29 5.79 11.19
N ALA A 40 4.50 4.48 11.07
CA ALA A 40 4.20 3.56 12.15
C ALA A 40 5.05 3.80 13.41
N GLN A 41 6.33 4.14 13.23
CA GLN A 41 7.21 4.52 14.33
C GLN A 41 6.81 5.87 14.94
N GLU A 42 6.54 6.88 14.11
CA GLU A 42 6.13 8.23 14.54
C GLU A 42 4.87 8.18 15.42
N PHE A 43 3.87 7.37 15.04
CA PHE A 43 2.61 7.26 15.77
C PHE A 43 2.59 6.11 16.80
N ASN A 44 3.74 5.53 17.14
CA ASN A 44 3.90 4.49 18.16
C ASN A 44 2.97 3.28 17.96
N LEU A 45 2.87 2.79 16.72
CA LEU A 45 2.22 1.50 16.47
C LEU A 45 2.99 0.37 17.19
N PRO A 46 2.33 -0.76 17.51
CA PRO A 46 2.97 -1.87 18.23
C PRO A 46 4.24 -2.36 17.55
N GLN A 47 5.25 -2.72 18.36
CA GLN A 47 6.58 -3.05 17.85
C GLN A 47 6.58 -4.31 16.98
N GLU A 48 5.72 -5.28 17.30
CA GLU A 48 5.46 -6.47 16.50
C GLU A 48 4.92 -6.12 15.11
N TYR A 49 4.08 -5.09 15.00
CA TYR A 49 3.55 -4.63 13.72
C TYR A 49 4.63 -3.92 12.89
N ILE A 50 5.47 -3.11 13.54
CA ILE A 50 6.64 -2.49 12.89
C ILE A 50 7.63 -3.57 12.41
N ALA A 51 7.85 -4.62 13.20
CA ALA A 51 8.69 -5.76 12.83
C ALA A 51 8.11 -6.50 11.62
N TYR A 52 6.79 -6.72 11.60
CA TYR A 52 6.09 -7.26 10.44
C TYR A 52 6.30 -6.39 9.18
N LEU A 53 6.10 -5.07 9.27
CA LEU A 53 6.30 -4.16 8.13
C LEU A 53 7.73 -4.21 7.57
N LYS A 54 8.74 -4.37 8.44
CA LYS A 54 10.15 -4.51 8.03
C LYS A 54 10.43 -5.79 7.25
N GLN A 55 9.66 -6.85 7.49
CA GLN A 55 9.78 -8.13 6.80
C GLN A 55 9.09 -8.14 5.43
N VAL A 56 8.21 -7.18 5.14
CA VAL A 56 7.51 -7.11 3.85
C VAL A 56 8.53 -6.94 2.71
N PRO A 57 8.53 -7.84 1.71
CA PRO A 57 9.45 -7.74 0.58
C PRO A 57 9.04 -6.56 -0.30
N TYR A 58 10.04 -5.85 -0.82
CA TYR A 58 9.85 -4.67 -1.65
C TYR A 58 10.52 -4.85 -3.02
N SER A 59 10.06 -4.06 -3.98
CA SER A 59 10.73 -3.91 -5.27
C SER A 59 11.76 -2.78 -5.19
N ASN A 60 12.99 -3.09 -5.61
CA ASN A 60 13.99 -2.08 -5.96
C ASN A 60 13.74 -1.70 -7.41
N LEU A 61 12.77 -0.82 -7.66
CA LEU A 61 12.67 -0.14 -8.95
C LEU A 61 13.44 1.17 -8.81
N PRO A 62 14.68 1.27 -9.32
CA PRO A 62 15.31 2.56 -9.43
C PRO A 62 14.48 3.38 -10.44
N PHE A 63 14.11 4.59 -10.05
CA PHE A 63 13.89 5.70 -10.98
C PHE A 63 12.53 5.89 -11.71
N ILE A 64 11.47 5.09 -11.54
CA ILE A 64 10.24 5.27 -12.38
C ILE A 64 9.14 6.15 -11.73
N SER A 65 9.32 6.70 -10.52
CA SER A 65 8.23 7.46 -9.86
C SER A 65 7.78 8.74 -10.58
N ARG A 66 8.53 9.23 -11.58
CA ARG A 66 8.14 10.38 -12.43
C ARG A 66 7.48 10.00 -13.76
N LEU A 67 7.58 8.74 -14.21
CA LEU A 67 7.18 8.31 -15.56
C LEU A 67 5.95 7.38 -15.57
N LEU A 68 5.33 7.11 -14.42
CA LEU A 68 4.27 6.12 -14.29
C LEU A 68 2.83 6.56 -14.63
N PRO A 69 2.44 7.84 -14.78
CA PRO A 69 1.07 8.14 -15.20
C PRO A 69 0.72 7.58 -16.60
N PRO A 70 1.53 7.77 -17.66
CA PRO A 70 1.13 7.34 -19.00
C PRO A 70 1.32 5.84 -19.27
N LEU A 71 2.36 5.20 -18.71
CA LEU A 71 2.67 3.79 -19.00
C LEU A 71 1.63 2.81 -18.43
N ILE A 72 1.11 3.09 -17.23
CA ILE A 72 0.06 2.26 -16.63
C ILE A 72 -1.24 2.39 -17.44
N GLU A 73 -1.58 3.60 -17.89
CA GLU A 73 -2.78 3.84 -18.70
C GLU A 73 -2.71 3.13 -20.06
N VAL A 74 -1.52 3.10 -20.69
CA VAL A 74 -1.29 2.36 -21.95
C VAL A 74 -1.49 0.86 -21.75
N ILE A 75 -0.94 0.27 -20.70
CA ILE A 75 -1.05 -1.17 -20.40
C ILE A 75 -2.51 -1.54 -20.07
N GLU A 76 -3.24 -0.69 -19.34
CA GLU A 76 -4.65 -0.94 -19.04
C GLU A 76 -5.56 -0.80 -20.27
N ARG A 77 -5.28 0.16 -21.18
CA ARG A 77 -6.03 0.31 -22.44
C ARG A 77 -5.86 -0.87 -23.38
N THR A 78 -4.68 -1.49 -23.41
CA THR A 78 -4.44 -2.69 -24.25
C THR A 78 -5.19 -3.91 -23.71
N LYS A 79 -5.33 -4.03 -22.38
CA LYS A 79 -6.06 -5.15 -21.76
C LYS A 79 -7.58 -5.04 -21.92
N ARG A 80 -8.16 -3.84 -22.02
CA ARG A 80 -9.60 -3.64 -22.28
C ARG A 80 -10.04 -3.93 -23.71
N ARG A 81 -9.13 -3.92 -24.70
CA ARG A 81 -9.45 -4.19 -26.11
C ARG A 81 -9.41 -5.68 -26.50
N SER A 82 -9.01 -6.56 -25.58
CA SER A 82 -8.80 -7.98 -25.83
C SER A 82 -9.80 -8.88 -25.10
N THR A 83 -10.87 -8.32 -24.53
CA THR A 83 -12.05 -9.09 -24.08
C THR A 83 -13.14 -8.89 -25.14
N PRO A 84 -13.67 -9.95 -25.77
CA PRO A 84 -14.66 -9.86 -26.84
C PRO A 84 -15.97 -9.23 -26.38
#